data_AF-A0A6M4IST8-F1
#
_entry.id   AF-A0A6M4IST8-F1
#
_cell.length_a   1.000
_cell.length_b   1.000
_cell.length_c   1.000
_cell.angle_alpha   90.00
_cell.angle_beta   90.00
_cell.angle_gamma   90.00
#
_symmetry.space_group_name_H-M   'P 1'
#
loop_
_entity.id
_entity.type
_entity.pdbx_description
1 polymer ?
#
loop_
_entity_poly.entity_id
_entity_poly.type
_entity_poly.pdbx_seq_one_letter_code
_entity_poly.pdbx_strand_id
1 'polypeptide(L)'
;MSADPQYALERLQEIAELDLLSADVDPMLQDIARQTATHLSLPVSLISVVLDDALHVAGSHGLDGLWLGETRGHPVEWSFCATSVRTREAYVVERATEDAYHRTNPLVVQDGVRCYAGVPLISSRGFVLGNLCVVGLEERTFTVSEVAFLHDMAKTAVARIEERRTRGAVT
;
A
#
# COMPACT_ATOMS: atom_id res chain seq x y z
N MET A 1 5.41 -7.90 11.21
CA MET A 1 5.94 -9.18 10.73
C MET A 1 5.63 -10.21 11.79
N SER A 2 5.16 -11.39 11.38
CA SER A 2 5.23 -12.55 12.27
C SER A 2 6.69 -12.68 12.72
N ALA A 3 6.92 -12.96 14.00
CA ALA A 3 8.26 -13.25 14.51
C ALA A 3 8.80 -14.59 13.98
N ASP A 4 7.99 -15.33 13.21
CA ASP A 4 8.34 -16.57 12.54
C ASP A 4 9.15 -16.32 11.25
N PRO A 5 10.44 -16.70 11.21
CA PRO A 5 11.27 -16.57 10.01
C PRO A 5 10.75 -17.36 8.81
N GLN A 6 10.03 -18.46 9.04
CA GLN A 6 9.48 -19.27 7.96
C GLN A 6 8.37 -18.52 7.22
N TYR A 7 7.44 -17.91 7.95
CA TYR A 7 6.40 -17.06 7.37
C TYR A 7 6.99 -15.90 6.56
N ALA A 8 8.05 -15.25 7.07
CA ALA A 8 8.69 -14.14 6.36
C ALA A 8 9.26 -14.58 5.01
N LEU A 9 9.94 -15.73 4.97
CA LEU A 9 10.47 -16.30 3.74
C LEU A 9 9.36 -16.67 2.75
N GLU A 10 8.35 -17.40 3.19
CA GLU A 10 7.23 -17.84 2.33
C GLU A 10 6.45 -16.65 1.76
N ARG A 11 6.29 -15.58 2.56
CA ARG A 11 5.68 -14.33 2.12
C ARG A 11 6.48 -13.64 1.01
N LEU A 12 7.81 -13.60 1.14
CA LEU A 12 8.67 -13.02 0.10
C LEU A 12 8.65 -13.87 -1.18
N GLN A 13 8.60 -15.20 -1.05
CA GLN A 13 8.40 -16.11 -2.18
C GLN A 13 7.08 -15.83 -2.90
N GLU A 14 5.98 -15.66 -2.15
CA GLU A 14 4.68 -15.29 -2.73
C GLU A 14 4.75 -13.95 -3.48
N ILE A 15 5.39 -12.93 -2.92
CA ILE A 15 5.57 -11.63 -3.58
C ILE A 15 6.35 -11.78 -4.90
N ALA A 16 7.40 -12.59 -4.90
CA ALA A 16 8.20 -12.87 -6.10
C ALA A 16 7.41 -13.66 -7.15
N GLU A 17 6.63 -14.66 -6.75
CA GLU A 17 5.76 -15.44 -7.64
C GLU A 17 4.66 -14.59 -8.31
N LEU A 18 4.21 -13.53 -7.64
CA LEU A 18 3.19 -12.60 -8.14
C LEU A 18 3.77 -11.47 -9.02
N ASP A 19 5.08 -11.45 -9.25
CA ASP A 19 5.79 -10.46 -10.08
C ASP A 19 5.47 -8.99 -9.71
N LEU A 20 5.30 -8.74 -8.41
CA LEU A 20 4.85 -7.44 -7.91
C LEU A 20 5.95 -6.37 -7.90
N LEU A 21 7.19 -6.77 -8.13
CA LEU A 21 8.35 -5.89 -8.22
C LEU A 21 8.70 -5.51 -9.66
N SER A 22 7.94 -6.02 -10.65
CA SER A 22 8.13 -5.65 -12.05
C SER A 22 7.96 -4.15 -12.25
N ALA A 23 8.79 -3.59 -13.14
CA ALA A 23 8.69 -2.20 -13.57
C ALA A 23 7.46 -1.94 -14.44
N ASP A 24 6.77 -3.00 -14.90
CA ASP A 24 5.60 -2.87 -15.75
C ASP A 24 4.43 -2.24 -14.99
N VAL A 25 3.98 -1.11 -15.51
CA VAL A 25 2.80 -0.43 -15.01
C VAL A 25 1.56 -1.21 -15.40
N ASP A 26 0.84 -1.74 -14.42
CA ASP A 26 -0.47 -2.37 -14.65
C ASP A 26 -1.58 -1.30 -14.66
N PRO A 27 -2.21 -1.02 -15.82
CA PRO A 27 -3.24 0.01 -15.91
C PRO A 27 -4.44 -0.25 -14.99
N MET A 28 -4.75 -1.52 -14.70
CA MET A 28 -5.87 -1.85 -13.80
C MET A 28 -5.54 -1.53 -12.34
N LEU A 29 -4.29 -1.74 -11.91
CA LEU A 29 -3.86 -1.34 -10.56
C LEU A 29 -3.81 0.19 -10.42
N GLN A 30 -3.37 0.90 -11.45
CA GLN A 30 -3.44 2.37 -11.50
C GLN A 30 -4.89 2.86 -11.40
N ASP A 31 -5.81 2.21 -12.13
CA ASP A 31 -7.22 2.59 -12.11
C ASP A 31 -7.89 2.34 -10.76
N ILE A 32 -7.57 1.21 -10.10
CA ILE A 32 -8.02 0.93 -8.72
C ILE A 32 -7.53 2.02 -7.77
N ALA A 33 -6.26 2.40 -7.85
CA ALA A 33 -5.70 3.47 -7.01
C ALA A 33 -6.44 4.81 -7.26
N ARG A 34 -6.65 5.17 -8.54
CA ARG A 34 -7.40 6.37 -8.94
C ARG A 34 -8.84 6.38 -8.43
N GLN A 35 -9.57 5.28 -8.60
CA GLN A 35 -10.94 5.15 -8.10
C GLN A 35 -11.00 5.30 -6.59
N THR A 36 -10.05 4.69 -5.88
CA THR A 36 -9.95 4.76 -4.41
C THR A 36 -9.73 6.20 -3.94
N ALA A 37 -8.73 6.89 -4.51
CA ALA A 37 -8.44 8.29 -4.22
C ALA A 37 -9.65 9.19 -4.50
N THR A 38 -10.29 9.00 -5.66
CA THR A 38 -11.44 9.80 -6.11
C THR A 38 -12.64 9.58 -5.19
N HIS A 39 -12.98 8.33 -4.87
CA HIS A 39 -14.13 8.01 -4.01
C HIS A 39 -13.97 8.63 -2.62
N LEU A 40 -12.76 8.58 -2.07
CA LEU A 40 -12.46 9.14 -0.76
C LEU A 40 -12.12 10.64 -0.81
N SER A 41 -12.09 11.28 -1.99
CA SER A 41 -11.69 12.69 -2.15
C SER A 41 -10.33 13.00 -1.50
N LEU A 42 -9.34 12.15 -1.77
CA LEU A 42 -7.96 12.31 -1.30
C LEU A 42 -6.99 12.38 -2.50
N PRO A 43 -5.89 13.13 -2.39
CA PRO A 43 -5.01 13.40 -3.52
C PRO A 43 -4.22 12.16 -3.96
N VAL A 44 -3.87 11.27 -3.03
CA VAL A 44 -2.97 10.15 -3.29
C VAL A 44 -3.58 8.83 -2.85
N SER A 45 -3.38 7.81 -3.68
CA SER A 45 -3.67 6.40 -3.34
C SER A 45 -2.58 5.50 -3.89
N LEU A 46 -2.21 4.48 -3.14
CA LEU A 46 -1.14 3.55 -3.48
C LEU A 46 -1.59 2.10 -3.26
N ILE A 47 -1.23 1.25 -4.21
CA ILE A 47 -1.13 -0.19 -4.06
C ILE A 47 0.36 -0.49 -3.91
N SER A 48 0.74 -0.91 -2.72
CA SER A 48 2.13 -1.06 -2.32
C SER A 48 2.44 -2.48 -1.91
N VAL A 49 3.69 -2.88 -2.09
CA VAL A 49 4.29 -4.10 -1.57
C VAL A 49 5.34 -3.73 -0.55
N VAL A 50 5.33 -4.42 0.59
CA VAL A 50 6.26 -4.15 1.68
C VAL A 50 7.27 -5.30 1.75
N LEU A 51 8.54 -5.01 1.52
CA LEU A 51 9.66 -5.93 1.72
C LEU A 51 10.27 -5.71 3.11
N ASP A 52 11.42 -6.32 3.37
CA ASP A 52 12.09 -6.24 4.67
C ASP A 52 12.73 -4.87 4.93
N ASP A 53 13.21 -4.20 3.88
CA ASP A 53 13.92 -2.92 3.94
C ASP A 53 13.30 -1.82 3.05
N ALA A 54 12.37 -2.17 2.17
CA ALA A 54 11.77 -1.26 1.22
C ALA A 54 10.25 -1.40 1.10
N LEU A 55 9.60 -0.32 0.71
CA LEU A 55 8.27 -0.33 0.12
C LEU A 55 8.39 -0.10 -1.39
N HIS A 56 7.69 -0.91 -2.17
CA HIS A 56 7.56 -0.76 -3.62
C HIS A 56 6.13 -0.39 -4.02
N VAL A 57 6.00 0.46 -5.04
CA VAL A 57 4.72 0.90 -5.57
C VAL A 57 4.35 0.07 -6.81
N ALA A 58 3.29 -0.74 -6.69
CA ALA A 58 2.75 -1.55 -7.79
C ALA A 58 1.64 -0.80 -8.56
N GLY A 59 0.86 0.04 -7.87
CA GLY A 59 -0.19 0.87 -8.44
C GLY A 59 -0.29 2.20 -7.71
N SER A 60 -0.63 3.29 -8.39
CA SER A 60 -0.64 4.62 -7.77
C SER A 60 -1.61 5.59 -8.43
N HIS A 61 -1.93 6.66 -7.71
CA HIS A 61 -2.55 7.86 -8.25
C HIS A 61 -2.04 9.07 -7.47
N GLY A 62 -1.94 10.22 -8.15
CA GLY A 62 -1.58 11.50 -7.53
C GLY A 62 -0.10 11.67 -7.19
N LEU A 63 0.79 10.90 -7.81
CA LEU A 63 2.24 11.01 -7.61
C LEU A 63 2.96 11.93 -8.60
N ASP A 64 2.24 12.55 -9.53
CA ASP A 64 2.83 13.42 -10.55
C ASP A 64 3.55 14.61 -9.90
N GLY A 65 4.83 14.79 -10.23
CA GLY A 65 5.68 15.83 -9.65
C GLY A 65 6.19 15.54 -8.24
N LEU A 66 5.92 14.35 -7.69
CA LEU A 66 6.50 13.88 -6.42
C LEU A 66 7.64 12.90 -6.70
N TRP A 67 8.71 12.98 -5.89
CA TRP A 67 9.87 12.09 -6.00
C TRP A 67 9.49 10.60 -5.86
N LEU A 68 8.42 10.29 -5.13
CA LEU A 68 7.91 8.92 -4.99
C LEU A 68 7.39 8.36 -6.32
N GLY A 69 6.86 9.20 -7.21
CA GLY A 69 6.43 8.79 -8.55
C GLY A 69 7.59 8.33 -9.43
N GLU A 70 8.75 8.97 -9.29
CA GLU A 70 9.97 8.65 -10.04
C GLU A 70 10.69 7.43 -9.47
N THR A 71 10.86 7.38 -8.14
CA THR A 71 11.58 6.31 -7.44
C THR A 71 10.76 5.03 -7.30
N ARG A 72 9.43 5.13 -7.35
CA ARG A 72 8.47 4.02 -7.19
C ARG A 72 8.66 3.20 -5.91
N GLY A 73 9.19 3.82 -4.86
CA GLY A 73 9.42 3.18 -3.58
C GLY A 73 10.19 4.05 -2.61
N HIS A 74 10.28 3.60 -1.37
CA HIS A 74 11.04 4.28 -0.33
C HIS A 74 11.45 3.29 0.77
N PRO A 75 12.40 3.65 1.67
CA PRO A 75 12.80 2.79 2.78
C PRO A 75 11.61 2.43 3.68
N VAL A 76 11.54 1.17 4.14
CA VAL A 76 10.38 0.66 4.88
C VAL A 76 10.16 1.39 6.20
N GLU A 77 11.21 1.93 6.82
CA GLU A 77 11.13 2.70 8.06
C GLU A 77 10.31 4.00 7.92
N TRP A 78 10.13 4.50 6.68
CA TRP A 78 9.25 5.64 6.41
C TRP A 78 7.79 5.20 6.20
N SER A 79 7.53 3.89 6.06
CA SER A 79 6.23 3.36 5.65
C SER A 79 5.20 3.33 6.78
N PHE A 80 4.07 3.99 6.53
CA PHE A 80 2.84 3.75 7.29
C PHE A 80 2.28 2.34 7.03
N CYS A 81 2.48 1.81 5.80
CA CYS A 81 1.97 0.50 5.39
C CYS A 81 2.55 -0.65 6.21
N ALA A 82 3.82 -0.53 6.64
CA ALA A 82 4.50 -1.55 7.42
C ALA A 82 3.76 -1.91 8.73
N THR A 83 3.02 -0.95 9.32
CA THR A 83 2.18 -1.22 10.50
C THR A 83 1.02 -2.15 10.18
N SER A 84 0.23 -1.86 9.14
CA SER A 84 -0.85 -2.75 8.67
C SER A 84 -0.35 -4.14 8.26
N VAL A 85 0.81 -4.22 7.60
CA VAL A 85 1.43 -5.52 7.26
C VAL A 85 1.80 -6.31 8.51
N ARG A 86 2.23 -5.63 9.59
CA ARG A 86 2.58 -6.27 10.85
C ARG A 86 1.36 -6.73 11.65
N THR A 87 0.32 -5.91 11.71
CA THR A 87 -0.89 -6.22 12.49
C THR A 87 -1.87 -7.10 11.72
N ARG A 88 -1.77 -7.13 10.38
CA ARG A 88 -2.76 -7.73 9.47
C ARG A 88 -4.12 -7.04 9.55
N GLU A 89 -4.14 -5.79 9.99
CA GLU A 89 -5.34 -4.99 10.23
C GLU A 89 -5.21 -3.63 9.56
N ALA A 90 -6.34 -2.95 9.37
CA ALA A 90 -6.34 -1.57 8.90
C ALA A 90 -5.51 -0.68 9.83
N TYR A 91 -4.79 0.28 9.25
CA TYR A 91 -4.05 1.29 9.99
C TYR A 91 -4.48 2.68 9.54
N VAL A 92 -4.95 3.49 10.49
CA VAL A 92 -5.50 4.83 10.25
C VAL A 92 -4.76 5.82 11.13
N VAL A 93 -4.29 6.90 10.51
CA VAL A 93 -3.64 8.03 11.17
C VAL A 93 -4.35 9.30 10.71
N GLU A 94 -5.09 9.93 11.62
CA GLU A 94 -5.91 11.11 11.30
C GLU A 94 -5.11 12.42 11.37
N ARG A 95 -4.07 12.44 12.21
CA ARG A 95 -3.18 13.57 12.50
C ARG A 95 -1.73 13.14 12.57
N ALA A 96 -1.08 12.99 11.42
CA ALA A 96 0.30 12.48 11.34
C ALA A 96 1.34 13.36 12.04
N THR A 97 1.07 14.66 12.19
CA THR A 97 1.92 15.62 12.91
C THR A 97 1.88 15.48 14.43
N GLU A 98 0.83 14.84 14.97
CA GLU A 98 0.66 14.58 16.40
C GLU A 98 0.91 13.11 16.76
N ASP A 99 0.96 12.24 15.75
CA ASP A 99 1.20 10.82 15.93
C ASP A 99 2.59 10.54 16.50
N ALA A 100 2.64 9.76 17.58
CA ALA A 100 3.86 9.50 18.33
C ALA A 100 4.94 8.77 17.49
N TYR A 101 4.53 7.99 16.48
CA TYR A 101 5.42 7.21 15.64
C TYR A 101 5.77 7.94 14.33
N HIS A 102 4.87 8.78 13.82
CA HIS A 102 5.00 9.38 12.49
C HIS A 102 5.34 10.88 12.48
N ARG A 103 5.21 11.62 13.59
CA ARG A 103 5.44 13.08 13.59
C ARG A 103 6.82 13.54 13.11
N THR A 104 7.85 12.69 13.23
CA THR A 104 9.22 12.96 12.74
C THR A 104 9.55 12.22 11.45
N ASN A 105 8.58 11.53 10.84
CA ASN A 105 8.78 10.78 9.61
C ASN A 105 9.02 11.75 8.42
N PRO A 106 9.99 11.47 7.54
CA PRO A 106 10.25 12.30 6.35
C PRO A 106 9.00 12.61 5.51
N LEU A 107 8.09 11.65 5.35
CA LEU A 107 6.85 11.86 4.60
C LEU A 107 5.94 12.91 5.26
N VAL A 108 5.99 13.05 6.58
CA VAL A 108 5.20 14.06 7.31
C VAL A 108 5.88 15.42 7.28
N VAL A 109 7.19 15.43 7.54
CA VAL A 109 7.99 16.66 7.72
C VAL A 109 8.34 17.31 6.39
N GLN A 110 8.65 16.52 5.36
CA GLN A 110 9.12 17.00 4.05
C GLN A 110 8.01 16.97 3.00
N ASP A 111 7.25 15.87 2.93
CA ASP A 111 6.23 15.67 1.88
C ASP A 111 4.83 16.16 2.28
N GLY A 112 4.66 16.62 3.52
CA GLY A 112 3.42 17.25 3.97
C GLY A 112 2.28 16.30 4.26
N VAL A 113 2.54 15.00 4.47
CA VAL A 113 1.50 14.04 4.86
C VAL A 113 0.84 14.46 6.18
N ARG A 114 -0.49 14.49 6.21
CA ARG A 114 -1.29 14.84 7.41
C ARG A 114 -2.24 13.75 7.83
N CYS A 115 -2.80 12.98 6.90
CA CYS A 115 -3.58 11.80 7.23
C CYS A 115 -3.25 10.61 6.32
N TYR A 116 -3.50 9.42 6.82
CA TYR A 116 -3.26 8.14 6.16
C TYR A 116 -4.34 7.15 6.56
N ALA A 117 -4.84 6.37 5.61
CA ALA A 117 -5.59 5.15 5.89
C ALA A 117 -5.17 4.05 4.92
N GLY A 118 -4.84 2.87 5.46
CA GLY A 118 -4.41 1.73 4.67
C GLY A 118 -4.94 0.42 5.20
N VAL A 119 -5.21 -0.51 4.29
CA VAL A 119 -5.69 -1.87 4.59
C VAL A 119 -4.77 -2.91 3.93
N PRO A 120 -4.61 -4.09 4.54
CA PRO A 120 -3.70 -5.10 4.02
C PRO A 120 -4.20 -5.72 2.72
N LEU A 121 -3.27 -5.95 1.80
CA LEU A 121 -3.45 -6.81 0.62
C LEU A 121 -3.10 -8.23 1.02
N ILE A 122 -4.10 -9.10 1.15
CA ILE A 122 -3.92 -10.48 1.60
C ILE A 122 -4.16 -11.41 0.41
N SER A 123 -3.14 -12.17 -0.01
CA SER A 123 -3.30 -13.13 -1.10
C SER A 123 -4.25 -14.26 -0.73
N SER A 124 -4.73 -15.01 -1.73
CA SER A 124 -5.54 -16.22 -1.56
C SER A 124 -4.83 -17.30 -0.72
N ARG A 125 -3.49 -17.28 -0.68
CA ARG A 125 -2.65 -18.14 0.18
C ARG A 125 -2.49 -17.60 1.61
N GLY A 126 -3.06 -16.43 1.92
CA GLY A 126 -3.09 -15.85 3.27
C GLY A 126 -1.90 -14.96 3.62
N PHE A 127 -1.00 -14.67 2.67
CA PHE A 127 0.16 -13.81 2.88
C PHE A 127 -0.21 -12.33 2.73
N VAL A 128 0.28 -11.49 3.65
CA VAL A 128 0.08 -10.03 3.55
C VAL A 128 1.16 -9.42 2.66
N LEU A 129 0.82 -9.04 1.44
CA LEU A 129 1.77 -8.57 0.43
C LEU A 129 2.21 -7.12 0.68
N GLY A 130 1.27 -6.29 1.12
CA GLY A 130 1.45 -4.87 1.38
C GLY A 130 0.09 -4.22 1.63
N ASN A 131 -0.17 -3.04 1.08
CA ASN A 131 -1.39 -2.28 1.35
C ASN A 131 -2.02 -1.66 0.10
N LEU A 132 -3.35 -1.53 0.12
CA LEU A 132 -4.04 -0.42 -0.55
C LEU A 132 -4.22 0.69 0.49
N CYS A 133 -3.76 1.90 0.18
CA CYS A 133 -3.87 3.03 1.10
C CYS A 133 -4.13 4.35 0.39
N VAL A 134 -4.65 5.31 1.14
CA VAL A 134 -4.83 6.71 0.75
C VAL A 134 -4.06 7.64 1.68
N VAL A 135 -3.61 8.76 1.13
CA VAL A 135 -2.81 9.76 1.83
C VAL A 135 -3.41 11.14 1.58
N GLY A 136 -3.51 11.95 2.62
CA GLY A 136 -4.02 13.32 2.57
C GLY A 136 -3.03 14.36 3.08
N LEU A 137 -3.17 15.58 2.55
CA LEU A 137 -2.37 16.76 2.90
C LEU A 137 -3.06 17.66 3.94
N GLU A 138 -4.25 17.25 4.40
CA GLU A 138 -4.99 17.86 5.50
C GLU A 138 -5.36 16.76 6.51
N GLU A 139 -5.53 17.15 7.78
CA GLU A 139 -6.01 16.24 8.81
C GLU A 139 -7.44 15.80 8.50
N ARG A 140 -7.74 14.52 8.75
CA ARG A 140 -9.05 13.96 8.45
C ARG A 140 -9.32 12.68 9.25
N THR A 141 -10.56 12.53 9.67
CA THR A 141 -11.07 11.29 10.25
C THR A 141 -11.62 10.35 9.18
N PHE A 142 -11.51 9.04 9.39
CA PHE A 142 -12.06 8.03 8.48
C PHE A 142 -13.21 7.27 9.13
N THR A 143 -14.34 7.23 8.45
CA THR A 143 -15.51 6.47 8.88
C THR A 143 -15.32 4.97 8.67
N VAL A 144 -16.06 4.16 9.43
CA VAL A 144 -16.07 2.69 9.27
C VAL A 144 -16.43 2.28 7.84
N SER A 145 -17.34 2.99 7.18
CA SER A 145 -17.72 2.75 5.79
C SER A 145 -16.59 3.03 4.79
N GLU A 146 -15.77 4.06 5.02
CA GLU A 146 -14.63 4.38 4.15
C GLU A 146 -13.52 3.33 4.30
N VAL A 147 -13.28 2.84 5.52
CA VAL A 147 -12.34 1.73 5.76
C VAL A 147 -12.87 0.43 5.16
N ALA A 148 -14.16 0.16 5.25
CA ALA A 148 -14.79 -0.98 4.59
C ALA A 148 -14.65 -0.91 3.05
N PHE A 149 -14.84 0.28 2.46
CA PHE A 149 -14.60 0.52 1.05
C PHE A 149 -13.14 0.23 0.65
N LEU A 150 -12.16 0.67 1.46
CA LEU A 150 -10.75 0.33 1.23
C LEU A 150 -10.54 -1.19 1.20
N HIS A 151 -11.16 -1.95 2.10
CA HIS A 151 -11.08 -3.41 2.10
C HIS A 151 -11.64 -4.04 0.82
N ASP A 152 -12.73 -3.52 0.27
CA ASP A 152 -13.31 -4.04 -0.97
C ASP A 152 -12.46 -3.71 -2.20
N MET A 153 -11.88 -2.51 -2.26
CA MET A 153 -10.92 -2.17 -3.30
C MET A 153 -9.61 -2.98 -3.16
N ALA A 154 -9.19 -3.30 -1.94
CA ALA A 154 -8.04 -4.17 -1.69
C ALA A 154 -8.26 -5.61 -2.19
N LYS A 155 -9.46 -6.18 -1.99
CA LYS A 155 -9.83 -7.48 -2.59
C LYS A 155 -9.76 -7.43 -4.12
N THR A 156 -10.23 -6.33 -4.71
CA THR A 156 -10.17 -6.12 -6.17
C THR A 156 -8.74 -6.03 -6.68
N ALA A 157 -7.86 -5.33 -5.95
CA ALA A 157 -6.43 -5.26 -6.25
C ALA A 157 -5.77 -6.64 -6.16
N VAL A 158 -6.03 -7.42 -5.10
CA VAL A 158 -5.50 -8.77 -4.94
C VAL A 158 -5.94 -9.68 -6.09
N ALA A 159 -7.23 -9.68 -6.45
CA ALA A 159 -7.72 -10.48 -7.57
C ALA A 159 -6.99 -10.15 -8.88
N ARG A 160 -6.71 -8.87 -9.14
CA ARG A 160 -5.93 -8.44 -10.31
C ARG A 160 -4.47 -8.89 -10.24
N ILE A 161 -3.84 -8.77 -9.07
CA ILE A 161 -2.46 -9.21 -8.83
C ILE A 161 -2.35 -10.71 -9.13
N GLU A 162 -3.26 -11.52 -8.60
CA GLU A 162 -3.24 -12.97 -8.78
C GLU A 162 -3.60 -13.39 -10.22
N GLU A 163 -4.40 -12.59 -10.94
CA GLU A 163 -4.69 -12.85 -12.35
C GLU A 163 -3.44 -12.73 -13.24
N ARG A 164 -2.51 -11.81 -12.94
CA ARG A 164 -1.26 -11.65 -13.70
C ARG A 164 -0.42 -12.92 -13.69
N ARG A 165 -0.40 -13.64 -12.56
CA ARG A 165 0.27 -14.95 -12.40
C ARG A 165 -0.14 -15.94 -13.48
N THR A 166 -1.44 -16.04 -13.75
CA THR A 166 -2.01 -17.02 -14.69
C THR A 166 -1.64 -16.73 -16.14
N ARG A 167 -1.34 -15.46 -16.46
CA ARG A 167 -1.02 -15.04 -17.84
C ARG A 167 0.48 -15.13 -18.16
N GLY A 168 1.36 -15.02 -17.16
CA GLY A 168 2.82 -15.17 -17.33
C GLY A 168 3.33 -16.62 -17.35
N ALA A 169 2.54 -17.58 -16.86
CA ALA A 169 2.89 -19.01 -16.85
C ALA A 169 2.66 -19.74 -18.19
N VAL A 170 2.28 -19.00 -19.24
CA VAL A 170 2.20 -19.50 -20.61
C VAL A 170 3.21 -18.70 -21.44
N THR A 171 4.46 -19.13 -21.49
CA THR A 171 5.30 -19.37 -22.69
C THR A 171 6.69 -19.83 -22.25
#